data_AF-A0A947IZ38-F1
#
_entry.id   AF-A0A947IZ38-F1
#
_cell.length_a   1.000
_cell.length_b   1.000
_cell.length_c   1.000
_cell.angle_alpha   90.00
_cell.angle_beta   90.00
_cell.angle_gamma   90.00
#
_symmetry.space_group_name_H-M   'P 1'
#
loop_
_entity.id
_entity.type
_entity.pdbx_description
1 polymer ?
#
loop_
_entity_poly.entity_id
_entity_poly.type
_entity_poly.pdbx_seq_one_letter_code
_entity_poly.pdbx_strand_id
1 'polypeptide(L)' 'EIHEVILSVSGVLTVDDLKVRRHMTQKYVDVEIGVQSSLTLEKSHKIAENVHHKVEKAFPEVLHCMVHVNPHKL' A
#
# COMPACT_ATOMS: atom_id res chain seq x y z
N GLU A 1 5.81 -10.22 5.15
CA GLU A 1 5.10 -10.69 3.94
C GLU A 1 4.31 -9.58 3.25
N ILE A 2 3.22 -9.05 3.84
CA ILE A 2 2.46 -7.93 3.24
C ILE A 2 3.36 -6.71 2.97
N HIS A 3 4.18 -6.33 3.95
CA HIS A 3 5.18 -5.27 3.81
C HIS A 3 6.08 -5.43 2.57
N GLU A 4 6.66 -6.62 2.38
CA GLU A 4 7.52 -6.92 1.23
C GLU A 4 6.77 -6.86 -0.11
N VAL A 5 5.52 -7.33 -0.12
CA VAL A 5 4.66 -7.21 -1.32
C VAL A 5 4.41 -5.74 -1.67
N ILE A 6 4.18 -4.89 -0.68
CA ILE A 6 3.99 -3.44 -0.89
C ILE A 6 5.29 -2.80 -1.41
N LEU A 7 6.44 -3.06 -0.78
CA LEU A 7 7.73 -2.55 -1.23
C LEU A 7 8.14 -3.03 -2.63
N SER A 8 7.63 -4.19 -3.06
CA SER A 8 7.86 -4.69 -4.42
C SER A 8 7.07 -3.94 -5.51
N VAL A 9 6.19 -2.99 -5.14
CA VAL A 9 5.46 -2.18 -6.11
C VAL A 9 6.33 -1.03 -6.58
N SER A 10 6.57 -0.97 -7.90
CA SER A 10 7.32 0.11 -8.52
C SER A 10 6.75 1.48 -8.15
N GLY A 11 7.60 2.35 -7.61
CA GLY A 11 7.25 3.71 -7.19
C GLY A 11 6.98 3.86 -5.69
N VAL A 12 6.85 2.76 -4.93
CA VAL A 12 6.89 2.80 -3.46
C VAL A 12 8.34 2.95 -3.02
N LEU A 13 8.63 4.01 -2.26
CA LEU A 13 9.96 4.28 -1.71
C LEU A 13 10.08 3.77 -0.26
N THR A 14 9.01 3.94 0.52
CA THR A 14 8.94 3.51 1.92
C THR A 14 7.55 2.97 2.24
N VAL A 15 7.48 2.14 3.28
CA VAL A 15 6.25 1.84 4.00
C VAL A 15 6.40 2.49 5.37
N ASP A 16 5.66 3.57 5.60
CA ASP A 16 5.81 4.42 6.78
C ASP A 16 5.03 3.85 7.97
N ASP A 17 3.86 3.27 7.70
CA ASP A 17 3.04 2.54 8.67
C ASP A 17 2.29 1.40 7.98
N LEU A 18 2.08 0.30 8.70
CA LEU A 18 1.32 -0.86 8.23
C LEU A 18 0.53 -1.47 9.39
N LYS A 19 -0.78 -1.32 9.33
CA LYS A 19 -1.72 -1.86 10.32
C LYS A 19 -2.57 -2.94 9.67
N VAL A 20 -2.67 -4.07 10.36
CA VAL A 20 -3.52 -5.18 9.94
C VAL A 20 -4.52 -5.47 11.04
N ARG A 21 -5.81 -5.31 10.71
CA ARG A 21 -6.92 -5.62 11.62
C ARG A 21 -7.56 -6.93 11.18
N ARG A 22 -7.79 -7.85 12.12
CA ARG A 22 -8.37 -9.16 11.83
C ARG A 22 -9.82 -9.23 12.33
N HIS A 23 -10.71 -9.75 11.50
CA HIS A 23 -12.08 -10.11 11.85
C HIS A 23 -12.34 -11.55 11.42
N MET A 24 -12.51 -12.47 12.37
CA MET A 24 -12.65 -13.92 12.10
C MET A 24 -11.48 -14.47 11.24
N THR A 25 -11.77 -14.91 10.01
CA THR A 25 -10.79 -15.41 9.04
C THR A 25 -10.30 -14.33 8.07
N GLN A 26 -10.86 -13.13 8.14
CA GLN A 26 -10.61 -12.03 7.23
C GLN A 26 -9.70 -10.96 7.85
N LYS A 27 -9.01 -10.20 6.99
CA LYS A 27 -8.10 -9.11 7.36
C LYS A 27 -8.50 -7.82 6.63
N TYR A 28 -8.29 -6.70 7.30
CA TYR A 28 -8.28 -5.35 6.73
C TYR A 28 -6.85 -4.82 6.87
N VAL A 29 -6.34 -4.23 5.81
CA VAL A 29 -5.00 -3.62 5.77
C VAL A 29 -5.17 -2.12 5.63
N ASP A 30 -4.50 -1.37 6.49
CA ASP A 30 -4.35 0.07 6.40
C ASP A 30 -2.84 0.34 6.29
N VAL A 31 -2.39 0.95 5.19
CA VAL A 31 -0.96 1.21 4.93
C VAL A 31 -0.73 2.67 4.57
N GLU A 32 0.39 3.23 5.04
CA GLU A 32 0.93 4.49 4.57
C GLU A 32 2.21 4.23 3.76
N ILE A 33 2.24 4.68 2.51
CA ILE A 33 3.39 4.52 1.61
C ILE A 33 4.02 5.88 1.30
N GLY A 34 5.35 5.93 1.26
CA GLY A 34 6.10 7.06 0.73
C GLY A 34 6.29 6.92 -0.78
N VAL A 35 5.94 7.96 -1.54
CA VAL A 35 6.23 8.06 -2.99
C VAL A 35 6.97 9.36 -3.28
N GLN A 36 7.66 9.44 -4.42
CA GLN A 36 8.42 10.63 -4.79
C GLN A 36 7.54 11.89 -4.81
N SER A 37 7.92 12.91 -4.02
CA SER A 37 7.10 14.11 -3.79
C SER A 37 6.84 14.97 -5.03
N SER A 38 7.61 14.79 -6.10
CA SER A 38 7.44 15.52 -7.37
C SER A 38 6.48 14.86 -8.35
N LEU A 39 5.89 13.72 -7.99
CA LEU A 39 4.88 13.06 -8.82
C LEU A 39 3.59 13.88 -8.86
N THR A 40 2.88 13.81 -9.98
CA THR A 40 1.52 14.34 -10.08
C THR A 40 0.58 13.51 -9.21
N LEU A 41 -0.52 14.12 -8.76
CA LEU A 41 -1.55 13.42 -7.98
C LEU A 41 -2.02 12.14 -8.68
N GLU A 42 -2.21 12.19 -10.00
CA GLU A 42 -2.61 11.04 -10.83
C GLU A 42 -1.58 9.89 -10.75
N LYS A 43 -0.28 10.18 -10.87
CA LYS A 43 0.78 9.17 -10.80
C LYS A 43 0.87 8.56 -9.39
N SER A 44 0.80 9.40 -8.36
CA SER A 44 0.79 8.94 -6.97
C SER A 44 -0.43 8.07 -6.67
N HIS A 45 -1.60 8.47 -7.16
CA HIS A 45 -2.82 7.69 -7.04
C HIS A 45 -2.69 6.33 -7.74
N LYS A 46 -2.08 6.28 -8.92
CA LYS A 46 -1.87 5.02 -9.64
C LYS A 46 -0.95 4.05 -8.87
N ILE A 47 0.07 4.56 -8.19
CA ILE A 47 0.93 3.74 -7.33
C ILE A 47 0.11 3.18 -6.16
N ALA A 48 -0.70 4.00 -5.50
CA ALA A 48 -1.56 3.57 -4.40
C ALA A 48 -2.57 2.49 -4.83
N GLU A 49 -3.21 2.68 -5.99
CA GLU A 49 -4.14 1.71 -6.59
C GLU A 49 -3.44 0.37 -6.90
N ASN A 50 -2.20 0.42 -7.41
CA ASN A 50 -1.41 -0.77 -7.65
C ASN A 50 -1.05 -1.51 -6.35
N VAL A 51 -0.72 -0.78 -5.27
CA VAL A 51 -0.48 -1.36 -3.94
C VAL A 51 -1.75 -2.05 -3.43
N HIS A 52 -2.89 -1.34 -3.45
CA HIS A 52 -4.19 -1.87 -3.06
C HIS A 52 -4.50 -3.19 -3.77
N HIS A 53 -4.47 -3.20 -5.10
CA HIS A 53 -4.75 -4.40 -5.89
C HIS A 53 -3.74 -5.52 -5.66
N LYS A 54 -2.44 -5.21 -5.49
CA LYS A 54 -1.41 -6.23 -5.34
C LYS A 54 -1.53 -6.92 -3.98
N VAL A 55 -1.85 -6.19 -2.92
CA VAL A 55 -2.10 -6.76 -1.59
C VAL A 55 -3.33 -7.67 -1.62
N GLU A 56 -4.47 -7.18 -2.12
CA GLU A 56 -5.70 -7.99 -2.15
C GLU A 56 -5.57 -9.24 -3.03
N LYS A 57 -4.81 -9.17 -4.13
CA LYS A 57 -4.54 -10.35 -4.98
C LYS A 57 -3.57 -11.34 -4.35
N ALA A 58 -2.57 -10.87 -3.62
CA ALA A 58 -1.55 -11.73 -3.01
C ALA A 58 -2.06 -12.44 -1.74
N PHE A 59 -3.02 -11.84 -1.04
CA PHE A 59 -3.54 -12.34 0.24
C PHE A 59 -5.07 -12.43 0.18
N PRO A 60 -5.64 -13.57 -0.27
CA PRO A 60 -7.09 -13.73 -0.44
C PRO A 60 -7.92 -13.52 0.84
N GLU A 61 -7.31 -13.59 2.02
CA GLU A 61 -7.97 -13.28 3.28
C GLU A 61 -8.08 -11.77 3.57
N VAL A 62 -7.40 -10.90 2.80
CA VAL A 62 -7.52 -9.45 2.90
C VAL A 62 -8.77 -9.00 2.15
N LEU A 63 -9.78 -8.54 2.90
CA LEU A 63 -11.02 -8.00 2.34
C LEU A 63 -10.85 -6.62 1.73
N HIS A 64 -9.98 -5.82 2.35
CA HIS A 64 -9.68 -4.49 1.85
C HIS A 64 -8.29 -4.02 2.25
N CYS A 65 -7.60 -3.33 1.34
CA CYS A 65 -6.36 -2.60 1.61
C CYS A 65 -6.56 -1.09 1.36
N MET A 66 -6.66 -0.29 2.43
CA MET A 66 -6.65 1.17 2.31
C MET A 66 -5.22 1.70 2.26
N VAL A 67 -4.93 2.55 1.29
CA VAL A 67 -3.58 3.08 1.05
C VAL A 67 -3.58 4.60 1.20
N HIS A 68 -2.85 5.11 2.18
CA HIS A 68 -2.49 6.52 2.30
C HIS A 68 -1.16 6.76 1.59
N VAL A 69 -1.01 7.92 0.95
CA VAL A 69 0.22 8.30 0.24
C VAL A 69 0.87 9.51 0.89
N ASN A 70 2.09 9.31 1.38
CA ASN A 70 2.95 10.36 1.91
C ASN A 70 3.95 10.82 0.84
N PRO A 71 4.25 12.12 0.74
CA PRO A 71 5.35 12.60 -0.08
C PRO A 71 6.69 12.26 0.61
N HIS A 72 7.58 11.58 -0.11
CA HIS A 72 8.93 11.27 0.32
C HIS A 72 9.95 12.05 -0.52
N LYS A 73 10.90 12.71 0.15
CA LYS A 73 12.07 13.31 -0.48
C LYS A 73 13.23 12.34 -0.30
N LEU A 74 13.87 11.97 -1.41
CA LEU A 74 15.15 11.26 -1.37
C LEU A 74 16.23 12.11 -0.68
#